data_AF-A0A8X7QE94-F1
#
_entry.id   AF-A0A8X7QE94-F1
#
_cell.length_a   1.000
_cell.length_b   1.000
_cell.length_c   1.000
_cell.angle_alpha   90.00
_cell.angle_beta   90.00
_cell.angle_gamma   90.00
#
_symmetry.space_group_name_H-M   'P 1'
#
loop_
_entity.id
_entity.type
_entity.pdbx_description
1 polymer ?
#
loop_
_entity_poly.entity_id
_entity_poly.type
_entity_poly.pdbx_seq_one_letter_code
_entity_poly.pdbx_strand_id
1 'polypeptide(L)'
;MLAFLANAHRSRKTGDILDKKVKGIVETVKEKINDQLTQGGSTETNLLTQGHINNLVLKEIPVIKGHRFGFGTLPDPGQVPPSASFMSNLDQEGQLRIANEKIAIADEKIAMATEKIVTLENDKAEKDKVIQYLQNLASKVVSKFPDLLQEDEDATQE
;
A
#
# COMPACT_ATOMS: atom_id res chain seq x y z
N MET A 1 -8.23 -7.57 -18.53
CA MET A 1 -9.02 -7.44 -19.78
C MET A 1 -9.12 -8.75 -20.56
N LEU A 2 -8.02 -9.49 -20.77
CA LEU A 2 -8.04 -10.76 -21.52
C LEU A 2 -9.04 -11.80 -20.98
N ALA A 3 -9.03 -12.04 -19.67
CA ALA A 3 -9.95 -12.98 -19.02
C ALA A 3 -11.42 -12.57 -19.15
N PHE A 4 -11.70 -11.27 -19.09
CA PHE A 4 -13.05 -10.73 -19.28
C PHE A 4 -13.55 -11.01 -20.71
N LEU A 5 -12.73 -10.71 -21.72
CA LEU A 5 -13.06 -10.95 -23.11
C LEU A 5 -13.30 -12.44 -23.39
N ALA A 6 -12.44 -13.31 -22.85
CA ALA A 6 -12.60 -14.76 -22.98
C ALA A 6 -13.88 -15.27 -22.30
N ASN A 7 -14.16 -14.82 -21.07
CA ASN A 7 -15.33 -15.26 -20.32
C ASN A 7 -16.65 -14.73 -20.89
N ALA A 8 -16.68 -13.50 -21.40
CA ALA A 8 -17.87 -12.90 -21.98
C ALA A 8 -18.36 -13.66 -23.24
N HIS A 9 -17.41 -14.22 -24.02
CA HIS A 9 -17.71 -14.98 -25.23
C HIS A 9 -17.65 -16.51 -25.02
N ARG A 10 -17.51 -16.96 -23.77
CA ARG A 10 -17.44 -18.38 -23.42
C ARG A 10 -18.84 -19.00 -23.41
N SER A 11 -19.03 -20.04 -24.20
CA SER A 11 -20.25 -20.87 -24.15
C SER A 11 -20.35 -21.60 -22.82
N ARG A 12 -21.48 -21.47 -22.12
CA ARG A 12 -21.75 -22.26 -20.90
C ARG A 12 -21.89 -23.75 -21.17
N LYS A 13 -22.25 -24.14 -22.40
CA LYS A 13 -22.51 -25.54 -22.78
C LYS A 13 -21.23 -26.28 -23.18
N THR A 14 -20.36 -25.61 -23.94
CA THR A 14 -19.14 -26.24 -24.50
C THR A 14 -17.86 -25.75 -23.80
N GLY A 15 -17.90 -24.64 -23.07
CA GLY A 15 -16.72 -24.05 -22.45
C GLY A 15 -15.80 -23.29 -23.41
N ASP A 16 -16.14 -23.26 -24.71
CA ASP A 16 -15.34 -22.64 -25.77
C ASP A 16 -15.79 -21.22 -26.12
N ILE A 17 -14.86 -20.44 -26.69
CA ILE A 17 -15.15 -19.14 -27.30
C ILE A 17 -15.74 -19.39 -28.69
N LEU A 18 -17.03 -19.13 -28.86
CA LEU A 18 -17.75 -19.36 -30.12
C LEU A 18 -17.50 -18.25 -31.15
N ASP A 19 -17.23 -17.03 -30.70
CA ASP A 19 -16.93 -15.91 -31.58
C ASP A 19 -15.52 -16.08 -32.15
N LYS A 20 -15.44 -16.33 -33.46
CA LYS A 20 -14.18 -16.55 -34.19
C LYS A 20 -13.23 -15.35 -34.09
N LYS A 21 -13.76 -14.12 -34.05
CA LYS A 21 -12.93 -12.91 -33.95
C LYS A 21 -12.31 -12.80 -32.56
N VAL A 22 -13.12 -13.03 -31.54
CA VAL A 22 -12.64 -13.00 -30.14
C VAL A 22 -11.68 -14.14 -29.86
N LYS A 23 -11.96 -15.34 -30.41
CA LYS A 23 -11.07 -16.48 -30.31
C LYS A 23 -9.69 -16.16 -30.88
N GLY A 24 -9.63 -15.57 -32.08
CA GLY A 24 -8.39 -15.11 -32.69
C GLY A 24 -7.63 -14.10 -31.83
N ILE A 25 -8.32 -13.06 -31.32
CA ILE A 25 -7.69 -12.05 -30.46
C ILE A 25 -7.12 -12.69 -29.18
N VAL A 26 -7.86 -13.60 -28.54
CA VAL A 26 -7.42 -14.26 -27.31
C VAL A 26 -6.21 -15.17 -27.57
N GLU A 27 -6.21 -15.90 -28.69
CA GLU A 27 -5.10 -16.76 -29.08
C GLU A 27 -3.84 -15.95 -29.40
N THR A 28 -3.94 -14.90 -30.23
CA THR A 28 -2.81 -14.03 -30.57
C THR A 28 -2.20 -13.35 -29.33
N VAL A 29 -3.05 -12.89 -28.39
CA VAL A 29 -2.54 -12.27 -27.16
C VAL A 29 -1.85 -13.30 -26.26
N LYS A 30 -2.39 -14.52 -26.16
CA LYS A 30 -1.74 -15.61 -25.42
C LYS A 30 -0.39 -16.00 -26.03
N GLU A 31 -0.32 -16.08 -27.36
CA GLU A 31 0.93 -16.34 -28.10
C GLU A 31 1.96 -15.23 -27.83
N LYS A 32 1.58 -13.95 -27.95
CA LYS A 32 2.47 -12.81 -27.65
C LYS A 32 2.95 -12.79 -26.19
N ILE A 33 2.11 -13.20 -25.24
CA ILE A 33 2.52 -13.37 -23.84
C ILE A 33 3.54 -14.50 -23.74
N ASN A 34 3.28 -15.64 -24.38
CA ASN A 34 4.18 -16.80 -24.37
C ASN A 34 5.53 -16.49 -25.03
N ASP A 35 5.53 -15.77 -26.16
CA ASP A 35 6.75 -15.35 -26.86
C ASP A 35 7.59 -14.42 -26.00
N GLN A 36 6.95 -13.46 -25.32
CA GLN A 36 7.65 -12.55 -24.39
C GLN A 36 8.23 -13.27 -23.18
N LEU A 37 7.55 -14.32 -22.70
CA LEU A 37 8.05 -15.17 -21.63
C LEU A 37 9.22 -16.06 -22.09
N THR A 38 9.26 -16.43 -23.37
CA THR A 38 10.26 -17.36 -23.93
C THR A 38 11.49 -16.65 -24.50
N GLN A 39 11.34 -15.42 -25.01
CA GLN A 39 12.45 -14.61 -25.56
C GLN A 39 13.31 -13.93 -24.48
N GLY A 40 12.84 -13.88 -23.23
CA GLY A 40 13.61 -13.38 -22.10
C GLY A 40 14.37 -14.51 -21.41
N GLY A 41 15.62 -14.76 -21.82
CA GLY A 41 16.59 -15.60 -21.09
C GLY A 41 17.04 -14.97 -19.76
N SER A 42 16.10 -14.47 -18.97
CA SER A 42 16.36 -13.82 -17.68
C SER A 42 15.83 -14.70 -16.56
N THR A 43 16.70 -15.00 -15.61
CA THR A 43 16.51 -15.80 -14.39
C THR A 43 15.57 -15.16 -13.35
N GLU A 44 14.77 -14.16 -13.73
CA GLU A 44 13.71 -13.62 -12.91
C GLU A 44 12.38 -14.17 -13.41
N THR A 45 11.55 -14.67 -12.50
CA THR A 45 10.18 -15.09 -12.81
C THR A 45 9.46 -13.93 -13.49
N ASN A 46 9.38 -13.97 -14.82
CA ASN A 46 8.78 -12.95 -15.69
C ASN A 46 7.28 -12.84 -15.43
N LEU A 47 6.91 -12.19 -14.33
CA LEU A 47 5.51 -11.86 -14.02
C LEU A 47 5.13 -10.68 -14.91
N LEU A 48 4.58 -10.97 -16.09
CA LEU A 48 3.91 -9.97 -16.92
C LEU A 48 2.81 -9.30 -16.06
N THR A 49 3.04 -8.05 -15.65
CA THR A 49 2.07 -7.30 -14.87
C THR A 49 0.74 -7.18 -15.62
N GLN A 50 -0.38 -7.22 -14.89
CA GLN A 50 -1.72 -7.11 -15.46
C GLN A 50 -1.90 -5.90 -16.39
N GLY A 51 -1.21 -4.78 -16.12
CA GLY A 51 -1.20 -3.58 -16.97
C GLY A 51 -0.57 -3.83 -18.35
N HIS A 52 0.52 -4.59 -18.41
CA HIS A 52 1.17 -4.95 -19.67
C HIS A 52 0.31 -5.92 -20.49
N ILE A 53 -0.30 -6.90 -19.82
CA ILE A 53 -1.29 -7.80 -20.46
C ILE A 53 -2.47 -7.00 -21.02
N ASN A 54 -2.98 -6.01 -20.27
CA ASN A 54 -4.07 -5.15 -20.76
C ASN A 54 -3.64 -4.33 -21.99
N ASN A 55 -2.41 -3.81 -22.03
CA ASN A 55 -1.90 -3.09 -23.18
C ASN A 55 -1.80 -3.98 -24.43
N LEU A 56 -1.36 -5.24 -24.27
CA LEU A 56 -1.32 -6.20 -25.38
C LEU A 56 -2.73 -6.48 -25.94
N VAL A 57 -3.72 -6.65 -25.07
CA VAL A 57 -5.12 -6.82 -25.45
C VAL A 57 -5.63 -5.59 -26.22
N LEU A 58 -5.36 -4.38 -25.73
CA LEU A 58 -5.80 -3.15 -26.39
C LEU A 58 -5.16 -2.96 -27.77
N LYS A 59 -3.90 -3.38 -27.97
CA LYS A 59 -3.24 -3.32 -29.28
C LYS A 59 -3.87 -4.28 -30.29
N GLU A 60 -4.39 -5.41 -29.85
CA GLU A 60 -4.94 -6.45 -30.75
C GLU A 60 -6.42 -6.21 -31.11
N ILE A 61 -7.16 -5.49 -30.27
CA ILE A 61 -8.59 -5.24 -30.50
C ILE A 61 -8.77 -4.15 -31.56
N PRO A 62 -9.54 -4.42 -32.64
CA PRO A 62 -9.80 -3.43 -33.67
C PRO A 62 -10.62 -2.25 -33.13
N VAL A 63 -10.25 -1.06 -33.56
CA VAL A 63 -10.97 0.19 -33.28
C VAL A 63 -11.79 0.56 -34.52
N ILE A 64 -13.11 0.63 -34.38
CA ILE A 64 -14.03 0.99 -35.46
C ILE A 64 -14.78 2.25 -35.04
N LYS A 65 -14.63 3.34 -35.80
CA LYS A 65 -15.25 4.65 -35.50
C LYS A 65 -15.00 5.10 -34.05
N GLY A 66 -13.76 4.96 -33.56
CA GLY A 66 -13.38 5.33 -32.19
C GLY A 66 -13.89 4.39 -31.08
N HIS A 67 -14.57 3.29 -31.45
CA HIS A 67 -15.07 2.30 -30.49
C HIS A 67 -14.23 1.03 -30.59
N ARG A 68 -13.69 0.60 -29.45
CA ARG A 68 -13.01 -0.69 -29.31
C ARG A 68 -14.03 -1.80 -29.21
N PHE A 69 -13.89 -2.80 -30.08
CA PHE A 69 -14.78 -3.95 -30.09
C PHE A 69 -14.86 -4.62 -28.70
N GLY A 70 -16.06 -4.73 -28.13
CA GLY A 70 -16.30 -5.33 -26.81
C GLY A 70 -15.96 -4.45 -25.60
N PHE A 71 -15.40 -3.24 -25.81
CA PHE A 71 -14.97 -2.35 -24.72
C PHE A 71 -15.45 -0.89 -24.86
N GLY A 72 -16.06 -0.52 -25.99
CA GLY A 72 -16.57 0.84 -26.21
C GLY A 72 -15.46 1.87 -26.39
N THR A 73 -15.68 3.11 -25.96
CA THR A 73 -14.71 4.20 -26.11
C THR A 73 -13.65 4.12 -25.00
N LEU A 74 -12.61 3.33 -25.23
CA LEU A 74 -11.43 3.29 -24.37
C LEU A 74 -10.30 4.13 -24.99
N PRO A 75 -9.60 4.96 -24.20
CA PRO A 75 -8.44 5.69 -24.67
C PRO A 75 -7.34 4.72 -25.11
N ASP A 76 -6.56 5.14 -26.10
CA ASP A 76 -5.39 4.37 -26.52
C ASP A 76 -4.37 4.27 -25.37
N PRO A 77 -3.65 3.14 -25.25
CA PRO A 77 -2.59 3.04 -24.25
C PRO A 77 -1.54 4.13 -24.48
N GLY A 78 -1.46 5.09 -23.56
CA GLY A 78 -0.59 6.26 -23.65
C GLY A 78 -1.28 7.56 -24.09
N GLN A 79 -2.56 7.52 -24.46
CA GLN A 79 -3.35 8.69 -24.77
C GLN A 79 -4.05 9.22 -23.51
N VAL A 80 -3.78 10.47 -23.16
CA VAL A 80 -4.50 11.17 -22.09
C VAL A 80 -5.97 11.29 -22.49
N PRO A 81 -6.93 10.88 -21.63
CA PRO A 81 -8.34 10.96 -21.98
C PRO A 81 -8.74 12.41 -22.28
N PRO A 82 -9.62 12.69 -23.26
CA PRO A 82 -10.08 14.05 -23.55
C PRO A 82 -10.76 14.71 -22.33
N SER A 83 -11.33 13.90 -21.44
CA SER A 83 -11.90 14.36 -20.16
C SER A 83 -10.84 14.82 -19.15
N ALA A 84 -9.56 14.46 -19.32
CA ALA A 84 -8.46 15.08 -18.56
C ALA A 84 -8.16 16.51 -19.05
N SER A 85 -8.50 16.84 -20.31
CA SER A 85 -8.32 18.19 -20.86
C SER A 85 -9.34 19.21 -20.35
N PHE A 86 -10.45 18.77 -19.75
CA PHE A 86 -11.45 19.68 -19.17
C PHE A 86 -11.12 20.09 -17.73
N MET A 87 -10.21 19.38 -17.05
CA MET A 87 -9.73 19.75 -15.72
C MET A 87 -8.36 20.45 -15.75
N SER A 88 -7.73 20.58 -16.92
CA SER A 88 -6.36 21.10 -17.08
C SER A 88 -6.23 22.63 -17.09
N ASN A 89 -7.23 23.37 -16.58
CA ASN A 89 -7.15 24.83 -16.39
C ASN A 89 -7.45 25.25 -14.94
N LEU A 90 -7.04 24.43 -13.97
CA LEU A 90 -6.95 24.88 -12.58
C LEU A 90 -5.49 24.79 -12.12
N ASP A 91 -4.73 25.85 -12.43
CA ASP A 91 -3.42 26.22 -11.91
C ASP A 91 -2.66 25.08 -11.20
N GLN A 92 -2.16 24.12 -11.98
CA GLN A 92 -1.41 22.98 -11.46
C GLN A 92 -0.18 23.43 -10.65
N GLU A 93 0.41 24.56 -11.04
CA GLU A 93 1.52 25.20 -10.33
C GLU A 93 1.09 25.74 -8.96
N GLY A 94 -0.06 26.42 -8.87
CA GLY A 94 -0.64 26.86 -7.60
C GLY A 94 -0.98 25.69 -6.67
N GLN A 95 -1.54 24.60 -7.21
CA GLN A 95 -1.79 23.39 -6.42
C GLN A 95 -0.50 22.74 -5.92
N LEU A 96 0.54 22.68 -6.77
CA LEU A 96 1.85 22.15 -6.40
C LEU A 96 2.50 22.98 -5.28
N ARG A 97 2.39 24.31 -5.36
CA ARG A 97 2.87 25.22 -4.30
C ARG A 97 2.16 24.99 -2.97
N ILE A 98 0.83 24.91 -2.98
CA ILE A 98 0.04 24.65 -1.77
C ILE A 98 0.39 23.27 -1.18
N ALA A 99 0.59 22.26 -2.03
CA ALA A 99 0.99 20.93 -1.58
C ALA A 99 2.38 20.96 -0.91
N ASN A 100 3.36 21.62 -1.55
CA ASN A 100 4.71 21.75 -1.00
C ASN A 100 4.74 22.54 0.31
N GLU A 101 3.95 23.61 0.42
CA GLU A 101 3.81 24.38 1.67
C GLU A 101 3.20 23.52 2.80
N LYS A 102 2.17 22.71 2.49
CA LYS A 102 1.60 21.78 3.47
C LYS A 102 2.60 20.70 3.91
N ILE A 103 3.44 20.22 3.00
CA ILE A 103 4.51 19.26 3.33
C ILE A 103 5.51 19.92 4.28
N ALA A 104 5.97 21.14 3.98
CA ALA A 104 6.91 21.87 4.84
C ALA A 104 6.36 22.10 6.26
N ILE A 105 5.08 22.49 6.38
CA ILE A 105 4.41 22.66 7.68
C ILE A 105 4.29 21.32 8.43
N ALA A 106 4.02 20.23 7.70
CA ALA A 106 3.93 18.90 8.30
C ALA A 106 5.31 18.44 8.82
N ASP A 107 6.37 18.65 8.05
CA ASP A 107 7.74 18.30 8.42
C ASP A 107 8.21 19.09 9.64
N GLU A 108 7.90 20.39 9.73
CA GLU A 108 8.19 21.21 10.90
C GLU A 108 7.47 20.69 12.16
N LYS A 109 6.19 20.32 12.03
CA LYS A 109 5.43 19.71 13.15
C LYS A 109 6.00 18.37 13.57
N ILE A 110 6.46 17.55 12.63
CA ILE A 110 7.11 16.27 12.92
C ILE A 110 8.43 16.51 13.67
N ALA A 111 9.23 17.49 13.26
CA ALA A 111 10.48 17.85 13.93
C ALA A 111 10.23 18.28 15.39
N MET A 112 9.29 19.21 15.63
CA MET A 112 8.92 19.66 16.97
C MET A 112 8.37 18.52 17.85
N ALA A 113 7.53 17.65 17.28
CA ALA A 113 6.99 16.51 18.02
C ALA A 113 8.09 15.51 18.40
N THR A 114 9.05 15.27 17.50
CA THR A 114 10.19 14.38 17.74
C THR A 114 11.09 14.94 18.84
N GLU A 115 11.38 16.24 18.82
CA GLU A 115 12.17 16.90 19.88
C GLU A 115 11.49 16.74 21.25
N LYS A 116 10.17 16.97 21.32
CA LYS A 116 9.40 16.81 22.55
C LYS A 116 9.40 15.37 23.07
N ILE A 117 9.35 14.38 22.18
CA ILE A 117 9.46 12.96 22.56
C ILE A 117 10.81 12.69 23.21
N VAL A 118 11.91 13.16 22.59
CA VAL A 118 13.25 12.97 23.14
C VAL A 118 13.39 13.59 24.53
N THR A 119 12.84 14.79 24.76
CA THR A 119 12.84 15.41 26.10
C THR A 119 12.09 14.56 27.12
N LEU A 120 10.89 14.08 26.78
CA LEU A 120 10.08 13.25 27.67
C LEU A 120 10.75 11.89 27.98
N GLU A 121 11.43 11.30 27.00
CA GLU A 121 12.19 10.06 27.19
C GLU A 121 13.37 10.25 28.16
N ASN A 122 14.08 11.37 28.06
CA ASN A 122 15.16 11.72 28.97
C ASN A 122 14.65 11.96 30.40
N ASP A 123 13.57 12.73 30.56
CA ASP A 123 12.93 12.98 31.86
C ASP A 123 12.45 11.68 32.52
N LYS A 124 11.90 10.76 31.71
CA LYS A 124 11.49 9.44 32.18
C LYS A 124 12.70 8.63 32.65
N ALA A 125 13.78 8.60 31.86
CA ALA A 125 14.99 7.87 32.22
C ALA A 125 15.64 8.41 33.52
N GLU A 126 15.57 9.71 33.77
CA GLU A 126 16.02 10.30 35.02
C GLU A 126 15.13 9.87 36.20
N LYS A 127 13.80 9.95 36.05
CA LYS A 127 12.86 9.49 37.08
C LYS A 127 13.01 8.01 37.40
N ASP A 128 13.23 7.17 36.38
CA ASP A 128 13.44 5.73 36.57
C ASP A 128 14.70 5.44 37.42
N LYS A 129 15.78 6.22 37.23
CA LYS A 129 16.98 6.12 38.10
C LYS A 129 16.68 6.48 39.56
N VAL A 130 15.89 7.53 39.78
CA VAL A 130 15.48 7.95 41.14
C VAL A 130 14.61 6.88 41.80
N ILE A 131 13.64 6.33 41.07
CA ILE A 131 12.78 5.25 41.56
C ILE A 131 13.63 4.04 41.95
N GLN A 132 14.58 3.64 41.10
CA GLN A 132 15.47 2.51 41.37
C GLN A 132 16.35 2.75 42.61
N TYR A 133 16.85 3.97 42.79
CA TYR A 133 17.60 4.36 43.98
C TYR A 133 16.74 4.23 45.26
N LEU A 134 15.51 4.77 45.23
CA LEU A 134 14.58 4.70 46.36
C LEU A 134 14.16 3.26 46.68
N GLN A 135 13.90 2.43 45.68
CA GLN A 135 13.60 1.01 45.86
C GLN A 135 14.75 0.27 46.53
N ASN A 136 16.00 0.56 46.13
CA ASN A 136 17.18 -0.02 46.76
C ASN A 136 17.33 0.44 48.22
N LEU A 137 17.12 1.73 48.49
CA LEU A 137 17.13 2.26 49.85
C LEU A 137 16.07 1.59 50.73
N ALA A 138 14.82 1.50 50.25
CA ALA A 138 13.73 0.83 50.94
C ALA A 138 14.06 -0.64 51.23
N SER A 139 14.60 -1.36 50.25
CA SER A 139 15.04 -2.76 50.42
C SER A 139 16.12 -2.90 51.49
N LYS A 140 17.08 -1.96 51.56
CA LYS A 140 18.12 -1.95 52.60
C LYS A 140 17.54 -1.67 53.98
N VAL A 141 16.58 -0.76 54.10
CA VAL A 141 15.92 -0.44 55.38
C VAL A 141 15.14 -1.66 55.86
N VAL A 142 14.31 -2.25 55.01
CA VAL A 142 13.55 -3.46 55.31
C VAL A 142 14.46 -4.62 55.73
N SER A 143 15.58 -4.82 55.03
CA SER A 143 16.57 -5.83 55.39
C SER A 143 17.23 -5.60 56.74
N LYS A 144 17.31 -4.36 57.22
CA LYS A 144 17.91 -4.02 58.53
C LYS A 144 16.90 -4.07 59.69
N PHE A 145 15.62 -3.90 59.37
CA PHE A 145 14.54 -3.87 60.34
C PHE A 145 13.41 -4.83 59.90
N PRO A 146 13.68 -6.15 59.84
CA PRO A 146 12.67 -7.13 59.43
C PRO A 146 11.48 -7.16 60.40
N ASP A 147 11.72 -6.82 61.66
CA ASP A 147 10.71 -6.77 62.72
C ASP A 147 9.61 -5.73 62.46
N LEU A 148 9.89 -4.69 61.65
CA LEU A 148 8.89 -3.70 61.23
C LEU A 148 7.87 -4.24 60.20
N LEU A 149 8.09 -5.45 59.68
CA LEU A 149 7.17 -6.14 58.76
C LEU A 149 6.25 -7.14 59.47
N GLN A 150 6.45 -7.41 60.76
CA GLN A 150 5.51 -8.22 61.52
C GLN A 150 4.31 -7.33 61.86
N GLU A 151 3.16 -7.62 61.24
CA GLU A 151 1.89 -7.19 61.83
C GLU A 151 1.77 -7.91 63.16
N ASP A 152 1.66 -7.17 64.26
CA ASP A 152 1.39 -7.73 65.59
C ASP A 152 0.08 -8.55 65.49
N GLU A 153 0.18 -9.88 65.39
CA GLU A 153 -0.97 -10.78 65.47
C GLU A 153 -1.61 -10.81 66.88
N ASP A 154 -1.05 -10.09 67.86
CA ASP A 154 -1.46 -10.11 69.26
C ASP A 154 -2.32 -8.90 69.68
N ALA A 155 -3.38 -8.60 68.94
CA ALA A 155 -4.44 -7.68 69.38
C ALA A 155 -5.83 -8.36 69.50
N THR A 156 -5.86 -9.67 69.77
CA THR A 156 -7.11 -10.37 70.09
C THR A 156 -6.95 -11.40 71.22
N GLN A 157 -6.61 -10.96 72.43
CA GLN A 157 -6.99 -11.65 73.67
C GLN A 157 -7.19 -10.65 74.82
N GLU A 158 -8.44 -10.24 75.04
CA GLU A 158 -9.20 -10.43 76.30
C GLU A 158 -10.66 -9.98 76.13
#